data_AF-A0A7J4B458-F1
#
_entry.id   AF-A0A7J4B458-F1
#
_cell.length_a   1.000
_cell.length_b   1.000
_cell.length_c   1.000
_cell.angle_alpha   90.00
_cell.angle_beta   90.00
_cell.angle_gamma   90.00
#
_symmetry.space_group_name_H-M   'P 1'
#
loop_
_entity.id
_entity.type
_entity.pdbx_description
1 polymer ?
#
loop_
_entity_poly.entity_id
_entity_poly.type
_entity_poly.pdbx_seq_one_letter_code
_entity_poly.pdbx_strand_id
1 'polypeptide(L)'
;MMPARNEIEEVIEWCKKEKAEKKTAPIIELNPFREKFSWMLARIRIAIDLPLEEAKPDMVVYDSPTNSLYLNIGGQWIRVEPDDIFGG
;
A
#
# COMPACT_ATOMS: atom_id res chain seq x y z
N MET A 1 14.08 -5.75 -1.52
CA MET A 1 14.40 -4.77 -0.47
C MET A 1 13.11 -4.52 0.29
N MET A 2 13.12 -4.67 1.62
CA MET A 2 11.93 -4.44 2.43
C MET A 2 11.68 -2.93 2.57
N PRO A 3 10.42 -2.46 2.60
CA PRO A 3 10.10 -1.07 2.84
C PRO A 3 10.63 -0.57 4.18
N ALA A 4 11.18 0.65 4.24
CA ALA A 4 11.51 1.25 5.51
C ALA A 4 10.24 1.76 6.22
N ARG A 5 10.24 1.74 7.56
CA ARG A 5 9.09 2.15 8.39
C ARG A 5 8.53 3.52 8.02
N ASN A 6 9.40 4.52 7.87
CA ASN A 6 9.02 5.87 7.51
C ASN A 6 8.36 5.97 6.13
N GLU A 7 8.76 5.11 5.18
CA GLU A 7 8.16 5.05 3.84
C GLU A 7 6.74 4.46 3.91
N ILE A 8 6.56 3.40 4.71
CA ILE A 8 5.24 2.78 4.95
C ILE A 8 4.29 3.79 5.58
N GLU A 9 4.75 4.46 6.64
CA GLU A 9 3.96 5.48 7.34
C GLU A 9 3.54 6.61 6.40
N GLU A 10 4.43 7.08 5.53
CA GLU A 10 4.10 8.12 4.55
C GLU A 10 3.02 7.68 3.56
N VAL A 11 3.09 6.44 3.07
CA VAL A 11 2.07 5.87 2.17
C VAL A 11 0.73 5.74 2.88
N ILE A 12 0.71 5.28 4.13
CA ILE A 12 -0.51 5.16 4.93
C ILE A 12 -1.16 6.52 5.14
N GLU A 13 -0.39 7.54 5.53
CA GLU A 13 -0.93 8.88 5.77
C GLU A 13 -1.50 9.49 4.49
N TRP A 14 -0.85 9.27 3.35
CA TRP A 14 -1.41 9.66 2.06
C TRP A 14 -2.74 8.94 1.77
N CYS A 15 -2.83 7.63 1.99
CA CYS A 15 -4.08 6.88 1.77
C CYS A 15 -5.22 7.37 2.67
N LYS A 16 -4.93 7.66 3.95
CA LYS A 16 -5.92 8.23 4.88
C LYS A 16 -6.45 9.58 4.39
N LYS A 17 -5.56 10.44 3.88
CA LYS A 17 -5.93 11.73 3.32
C LYS A 17 -6.84 11.57 2.11
N GLU A 18 -6.45 10.75 1.13
CA GLU A 18 -7.25 10.49 -0.08
C GLU A 18 -8.64 9.95 0.25
N LYS A 19 -8.72 9.03 1.22
CA LYS A 19 -10.00 8.48 1.68
C LYS A 19 -10.90 9.55 2.30
N ALA A 20 -10.34 10.43 3.14
CA ALA A 20 -11.08 11.51 3.77
C ALA A 20 -11.63 12.52 2.74
N GLU A 21 -10.88 12.77 1.66
CA GLU A 21 -11.28 13.69 0.59
C GLU A 21 -12.35 13.11 -0.34
N LYS A 22 -12.18 11.87 -0.81
CA LYS A 22 -13.02 11.31 -1.89
C LYS A 22 -14.33 10.68 -1.43
N LYS A 23 -14.48 10.35 -0.14
CA LYS A 23 -15.72 9.81 0.48
C LYS A 23 -16.40 8.67 -0.30
N THR A 24 -15.65 7.93 -1.10
CA THR A 24 -16.10 6.80 -1.92
C THR A 24 -15.16 5.64 -1.67
N ALA A 25 -15.64 4.42 -1.91
CA ALA A 25 -14.84 3.20 -1.80
C ALA A 25 -15.32 2.18 -2.85
N PRO A 26 -14.41 1.44 -3.52
CA PRO A 26 -12.96 1.56 -3.41
C PRO A 26 -12.41 2.81 -4.13
N ILE A 27 -11.24 3.29 -3.71
CA ILE A 27 -10.50 4.35 -4.41
C ILE A 27 -9.30 3.73 -5.10
N ILE A 28 -9.06 4.04 -6.37
CA ILE A 28 -7.91 3.53 -7.12
C ILE A 28 -7.22 4.71 -7.79
N GLU A 29 -5.98 4.97 -7.38
CA GLU A 29 -5.19 6.11 -7.84
C GLU A 29 -3.85 5.66 -8.44
N LEU A 30 -3.27 6.53 -9.26
CA LEU A 30 -1.88 6.38 -9.66
C LEU A 30 -0.99 6.49 -8.43
N ASN A 31 0.02 5.63 -8.33
CA ASN A 31 0.94 5.64 -7.21
C ASN A 31 1.90 6.85 -7.29
N PRO A 32 1.79 7.84 -6.38
CA PRO A 32 2.67 9.01 -6.39
C PRO A 32 4.09 8.68 -5.89
N PHE A 33 4.29 7.50 -5.29
CA PHE A 33 5.54 7.10 -4.67
C PHE A 33 6.44 6.24 -5.57
N ARG A 34 6.05 6.00 -6.84
CA ARG A 34 6.77 5.10 -7.77
C ARG A 34 8.24 5.44 -7.94
N GLU A 35 8.55 6.72 -8.03
CA GLU A 35 9.91 7.22 -8.23
C GLU A 35 10.59 7.57 -6.89
N LYS A 36 9.82 7.60 -5.81
CA LYS A 36 10.30 7.97 -4.47
C LYS A 36 10.81 6.76 -3.68
N PHE A 37 10.08 5.64 -3.71
CA PHE A 37 10.42 4.44 -2.95
C PHE A 37 10.77 3.28 -3.87
N SER A 38 11.91 2.63 -3.63
CA SER A 38 12.41 1.57 -4.51
C SER A 38 11.45 0.37 -4.62
N TRP A 39 10.76 0.03 -3.53
CA TRP A 39 9.77 -1.04 -3.46
C TRP A 39 8.43 -0.70 -4.15
N MET A 40 8.23 0.57 -4.54
CA MET A 40 7.04 1.06 -5.23
C MET A 40 7.20 1.15 -6.75
N LEU A 41 8.41 0.96 -7.29
CA LEU A 41 8.69 1.19 -8.72
C LEU A 41 7.77 0.40 -9.66
N ALA A 42 7.54 -0.88 -9.32
CA ALA A 42 6.67 -1.80 -10.05
C ALA A 42 5.18 -1.70 -9.65
N ARG A 43 4.84 -0.81 -8.72
CA ARG A 43 3.48 -0.62 -8.20
C ARG A 43 2.87 0.61 -8.87
N ILE A 44 2.14 0.39 -9.94
CA ILE A 44 1.60 1.45 -10.80
C ILE A 44 0.49 2.23 -10.08
N ARG A 45 -0.27 1.55 -9.23
CA ARG A 45 -1.47 2.09 -8.57
C ARG A 45 -1.49 1.80 -7.07
N ILE A 46 -2.21 2.64 -6.34
CA ILE A 46 -2.62 2.40 -4.96
C ILE A 46 -4.13 2.23 -4.95
N ALA A 47 -4.60 1.15 -4.34
CA ALA A 47 -6.01 0.87 -4.15
C ALA A 47 -6.33 0.97 -2.65
N ILE A 48 -7.36 1.74 -2.29
CA ILE A 48 -7.82 1.93 -0.92
C ILE A 48 -9.18 1.24 -0.76
N ASP A 49 -9.27 0.35 0.24
CA ASP A 49 -10.44 -0.47 0.55
C ASP A 49 -10.94 -1.34 -0.63
N LEU A 50 -10.04 -1.67 -1.57
CA LEU A 50 -10.33 -2.66 -2.60
C LEU A 50 -10.09 -4.08 -2.04
N PRO A 51 -11.04 -5.02 -2.21
CA PRO A 51 -10.81 -6.40 -1.83
C PRO A 51 -9.55 -6.97 -2.49
N LEU A 52 -8.73 -7.71 -1.73
CA LEU A 52 -7.48 -8.30 -2.24
C LEU A 52 -7.71 -9.27 -3.41
N GLU A 53 -8.90 -9.87 -3.50
CA GLU A 53 -9.32 -10.77 -4.59
C GLU A 53 -9.53 -10.01 -5.92
N GLU A 54 -9.90 -8.73 -5.86
CA GLU A 54 -10.12 -7.86 -7.02
C GLU A 54 -8.87 -7.05 -7.39
N ALA A 55 -7.93 -6.92 -6.45
CA ALA A 55 -6.69 -6.18 -6.63
C ALA A 55 -5.75 -6.85 -7.62
N LYS A 56 -5.01 -6.03 -8.38
CA LYS A 56 -4.04 -6.51 -9.37
C LYS A 56 -2.61 -6.53 -8.80
N PRO A 57 -1.72 -7.41 -9.28
CA PRO A 57 -0.34 -7.49 -8.78
C PRO A 57 0.51 -6.22 -8.96
N ASP A 58 0.13 -5.32 -9.87
CA ASP A 58 0.74 -4.00 -10.07
C ASP A 58 0.25 -2.96 -9.06
N MET A 59 -0.55 -3.34 -8.06
CA MET A 59 -1.12 -2.44 -7.06
C MET A 59 -0.48 -2.61 -5.68
N VAL A 60 -0.50 -1.53 -4.91
CA VAL A 60 -0.45 -1.58 -3.44
C VAL A 60 -1.87 -1.44 -2.93
N VAL A 61 -2.25 -2.26 -1.96
CA VAL A 61 -3.60 -2.20 -1.37
C VAL A 61 -3.50 -1.67 0.05
N TYR A 62 -4.22 -0.60 0.35
CA TYR A 62 -4.41 -0.08 1.70
C TYR A 62 -5.80 -0.51 2.20
N ASP A 63 -5.82 -1.24 3.30
CA ASP A 63 -7.03 -1.63 4.01
C ASP A 63 -7.20 -0.74 5.23
N SER A 64 -8.13 0.22 5.15
CA SER A 64 -8.32 1.20 6.21
C SER A 64 -8.94 0.67 7.51
N PRO A 65 -9.85 -0.34 7.53
CA PRO A 65 -10.36 -0.92 8.78
C PRO A 65 -9.26 -1.54 9.65
N THR A 66 -8.27 -2.19 9.05
CA THR A 66 -7.13 -2.77 9.77
C THR A 66 -5.89 -1.86 9.77
N ASN A 67 -5.97 -0.71 9.10
CA ASN A 67 -4.88 0.22 8.87
C ASN A 67 -3.61 -0.49 8.34
N SER A 68 -3.79 -1.34 7.32
CA SER A 68 -2.74 -2.22 6.80
C SER A 68 -2.44 -1.92 5.33
N LEU A 69 -1.16 -2.00 4.95
CA LEU A 69 -0.75 -2.03 3.55
C LEU A 69 -0.46 -3.47 3.12
N TYR A 70 -0.78 -3.80 1.88
CA TYR A 70 -0.50 -5.10 1.29
C TYR A 70 0.20 -4.96 -0.05
N LEU A 71 1.15 -5.86 -0.29
CA LEU A 71 1.86 -5.99 -1.55
C LEU A 71 1.66 -7.38 -2.12
N ASN A 72 1.51 -7.46 -3.44
CA ASN A 72 1.58 -8.74 -4.11
C ASN A 72 3.04 -9.15 -4.32
N ILE A 73 3.44 -10.25 -3.67
CA ILE A 73 4.78 -10.83 -3.77
C ILE A 73 4.58 -12.30 -4.17
N GLY A 74 4.99 -12.66 -5.38
CA GLY A 74 4.88 -14.03 -5.88
C GLY A 74 3.44 -14.56 -5.97
N GLY A 75 2.46 -13.69 -6.22
CA GLY A 75 1.04 -14.06 -6.28
C GLY A 75 0.34 -14.09 -4.92
N GLN A 76 1.05 -13.82 -3.82
CA GLN A 76 0.47 -13.73 -2.48
C GLN A 76 0.41 -12.28 -2.02
N TRP A 77 -0.66 -11.93 -1.32
CA TRP A 77 -0.80 -10.63 -0.65
C TRP A 77 -0.14 -10.70 0.72
N ILE A 78 0.97 -9.98 0.86
CA ILE A 78 1.73 -9.91 2.10
C ILE A 78 1.46 -8.57 2.76
N ARG A 79 1.09 -8.59 4.03
CA ARG A 79 0.95 -7.39 4.85
C ARG A 79 2.33 -6.75 5.00
N VAL A 80 2.41 -5.46 4.76
CA VAL A 80 3.61 -4.66 5.01
C VAL A 80 3.48 -4.07 6.40
N GLU A 81 4.25 -4.61 7.34
CA GLU A 81 4.29 -4.07 8.69
C GLU A 81 5.42 -3.05 8.83
N PRO A 82 5.19 -1.94 9.56
CA PRO A 82 6.26 -1.01 9.93
C PRO A 82 7.31 -1.65 10.87
N ASP A 83 7.01 -2.82 11.45
CA ASP A 83 7.80 -3.51 12.45
C ASP A 83 7.97 -5.02 12.17
N ASP A 84 8.11 -5.46 10.90
CA ASP A 84 8.60 -6.82 10.65
C ASP A 84 10.13 -6.91 10.91
N ILE A 85 10.39 -7.13 12.20
CA ILE A 85 11.63 -7.26 12.95
C ILE A 85 12.56 -8.34 12.37
N PHE A 86 13.72 -7.91 11.85
CA PHE A 86 14.99 -8.47 12.32
C PHE A 86 15.61 -7.36 13.20
N GLY A 87 15.74 -7.46 14.53
CA GLY A 87 15.67 -8.65 15.35
C GLY A 87 16.89 -9.55 15.22
N GLY A 88 18.08 -8.96 15.00
CA GLY A 88 19.38 -9.64 14.98
C GLY A 88 20.52 -8.65 14.98
#